data_AF-C1AEE3-F1
#
_entry.id   AF-C1AEE3-F1
#
_cell.length_a   1.000
_cell.length_b   1.000
_cell.length_c   1.000
_cell.angle_alpha   90.00
_cell.angle_beta   90.00
_cell.angle_gamma   90.00
#
_symmetry.space_group_name_H-M   'P 1'
#
loop_
_entity.id
_entity.type
_entity.pdbx_description
1 polymer ?
#
loop_
_entity_poly.entity_id
_entity_poly.type
_entity_poly.pdbx_seq_one_letter_code
_entity_poly.pdbx_strand_id
1 'polypeptide(L)'
;MRIFSWLFLATLSLVLLVQLTVLGAPLRGPEAPAGIISFELAFATERADAIVHAWRNAGVLETARVSLGLDVVFLLVYPPFLALSVGLLRTVEQRHAASSFGDLGRPLMWLVLCCAPLDGLENYLLWQTLAQGPTPTRALLAGTAATIKFLLVATAGLWCLIAVARFARRLSRRATR
;
A
#
# COMPACT_ATOMS: atom_id res chain seq x y z
N MET A 1 -7.55 12.78 -20.81
CA MET A 1 -6.89 11.47 -20.58
C MET A 1 -6.49 11.25 -19.12
N ARG A 2 -5.66 12.11 -18.50
CA ARG A 2 -5.14 11.90 -17.13
C ARG A 2 -6.22 11.70 -16.04
N ILE A 3 -7.34 12.43 -16.10
CA ILE A 3 -8.44 12.30 -15.13
C ILE A 3 -9.21 10.98 -15.27
N PHE A 4 -9.43 10.50 -16.50
CA PHE A 4 -10.09 9.22 -16.74
C PHE A 4 -9.23 8.05 -16.29
N SER A 5 -7.93 8.08 -16.60
CA SER A 5 -6.97 7.08 -16.09
C SER A 5 -6.91 7.10 -14.56
N TRP A 6 -6.94 8.28 -13.94
CA TRP A 6 -6.99 8.40 -12.49
C TRP A 6 -8.28 7.82 -11.91
N LEU A 7 -9.45 8.15 -12.45
CA LEU A 7 -10.74 7.60 -11.99
C LEU A 7 -10.79 6.08 -12.11
N PHE A 8 -10.31 5.54 -13.24
CA PHE A 8 -10.21 4.10 -13.46
C PHE A 8 -9.31 3.44 -12.41
N LEU A 9 -8.08 3.93 -12.24
CA LEU A 9 -7.14 3.36 -11.27
C LEU A 9 -7.59 3.54 -9.82
N ALA A 10 -8.24 4.66 -9.48
CA ALA A 10 -8.80 4.90 -8.16
C ALA A 10 -9.93 3.89 -7.84
N THR A 11 -10.84 3.70 -8.80
CA THR A 11 -11.95 2.75 -8.65
C THR A 11 -11.44 1.32 -8.54
N LEU A 12 -10.50 0.93 -9.42
CA LEU A 12 -9.91 -0.40 -9.40
C LEU A 12 -9.11 -0.64 -8.10
N SER A 13 -8.32 0.34 -7.64
CA SER A 13 -7.63 0.26 -6.35
C SER A 13 -8.61 0.07 -5.19
N LEU A 14 -9.73 0.80 -5.19
CA LEU A 14 -10.75 0.67 -4.15
C LEU A 14 -11.39 -0.71 -4.15
N VAL A 15 -11.76 -1.24 -5.33
CA VAL A 15 -12.36 -2.58 -5.46
C VAL A 15 -11.39 -3.66 -4.96
N LEU A 16 -10.13 -3.61 -5.41
CA LEU A 16 -9.11 -4.57 -4.98
C LEU A 16 -8.81 -4.47 -3.48
N LEU A 17 -8.74 -3.26 -2.92
CA LEU A 17 -8.54 -3.05 -1.49
C LEU A 17 -9.70 -3.64 -0.67
N VAL A 18 -10.95 -3.46 -1.11
CA VAL A 18 -12.12 -4.06 -0.47
C VAL A 18 -12.04 -5.59 -0.54
N GLN A 19 -11.71 -6.16 -1.69
CA GLN A 19 -11.54 -7.60 -1.84
C GLN A 19 -10.44 -8.16 -0.93
N LEU A 20 -9.26 -7.52 -0.88
CA LEU A 20 -8.17 -7.89 0.02
C LEU A 20 -8.59 -7.79 1.49
N THR A 21 -9.37 -6.77 1.86
CA THR A 21 -9.87 -6.61 3.23
C THR A 21 -10.84 -7.73 3.62
N VAL A 22 -11.74 -8.11 2.72
CA VAL A 22 -12.71 -9.18 2.94
C VAL A 22 -12.00 -10.54 3.01
N LEU A 23 -11.10 -10.83 2.06
CA LEU A 23 -10.29 -12.06 2.05
C LEU A 23 -9.33 -12.14 3.26
N GLY A 24 -8.84 -10.99 3.73
CA GLY A 24 -7.95 -10.92 4.88
C GLY A 24 -8.63 -11.05 6.24
N ALA A 25 -9.97 -10.92 6.31
CA ALA A 25 -10.69 -10.96 7.58
C ALA A 25 -10.54 -12.30 8.34
N PRO A 26 -10.66 -13.49 7.68
CA PRO A 26 -10.42 -14.78 8.32
C PRO A 26 -8.97 -15.03 8.74
N LEU A 27 -8.02 -14.25 8.22
CA LEU A 27 -6.60 -14.38 8.55
C LEU A 27 -6.25 -13.71 9.88
N ARG A 28 -7.18 -12.99 10.49
CA ARG A 28 -6.95 -12.31 11.78
C ARG A 28 -7.09 -13.28 12.94
N GLY A 29 -6.16 -13.20 13.88
CA GLY A 29 -6.16 -14.00 15.10
C GLY A 29 -5.07 -13.55 16.09
N PRO A 30 -4.89 -14.25 17.21
CA PRO A 30 -3.89 -13.88 18.23
C PRO A 30 -2.46 -13.75 17.67
N GLU A 31 -2.04 -14.69 16.82
CA GLU A 31 -0.70 -14.66 16.19
C GLU A 31 -0.59 -13.64 15.05
N ALA A 32 -1.72 -13.31 14.41
CA ALA A 32 -1.80 -12.40 13.26
C ALA A 32 -2.92 -11.36 13.45
N PRO A 33 -2.81 -10.42 14.41
CA PRO A 33 -3.90 -9.51 14.75
C PRO A 33 -4.32 -8.60 13.58
N ALA A 34 -3.38 -8.29 12.68
CA ALA A 34 -3.62 -7.53 11.45
C ALA A 34 -3.75 -8.43 10.19
N GLY A 35 -3.87 -9.75 10.36
CA GLY A 35 -3.97 -10.70 9.25
C GLY A 35 -2.69 -10.71 8.41
N ILE A 36 -2.83 -10.55 7.10
CA ILE A 36 -1.71 -10.58 6.15
C ILE A 36 -0.61 -9.55 6.50
N ILE A 37 -0.99 -8.37 7.00
CA ILE A 37 -0.03 -7.33 7.41
C ILE A 37 0.85 -7.81 8.58
N SER A 38 0.32 -8.64 9.50
CA SER A 38 1.13 -9.22 10.58
C SER A 38 2.18 -10.20 10.04
N PHE A 39 1.92 -10.84 8.91
CA PHE A 39 2.84 -11.76 8.25
C PHE A 39 3.88 -11.00 7.43
N GLU A 40 3.47 -9.96 6.71
CA GLU A 40 4.38 -9.01 6.03
C GLU A 40 5.41 -8.43 7.01
N LEU A 41 4.96 -8.04 8.21
CA LEU A 41 5.79 -7.43 9.26
C LEU A 41 6.25 -8.44 10.31
N ALA A 42 6.43 -9.72 9.93
CA ALA A 42 6.88 -10.73 10.88
C ALA A 42 8.35 -10.52 11.30
N PHE A 43 9.23 -10.09 10.38
CA PHE A 43 10.68 -9.86 10.53
C PHE A 43 11.55 -11.03 11.04
N ALA A 44 10.96 -12.00 11.72
CA ALA A 44 11.61 -13.13 12.35
C ALA A 44 10.97 -14.44 11.92
N THR A 45 11.79 -15.48 11.82
CA THR A 45 11.37 -16.83 11.41
C THR A 45 10.29 -17.36 12.33
N GLU A 46 10.48 -17.24 13.64
CA GLU A 46 9.61 -17.79 14.68
C GLU A 46 8.21 -17.16 14.62
N ARG A 47 8.15 -15.85 14.37
CA ARG A 47 6.89 -15.11 14.22
C ARG A 47 6.17 -15.50 12.94
N ALA A 48 6.89 -15.58 11.82
CA ALA A 48 6.33 -16.02 10.56
C ALA A 48 5.80 -17.46 10.66
N ASP A 49 6.54 -18.34 11.33
CA ASP A 49 6.18 -19.74 11.55
C ASP A 49 4.92 -19.87 12.41
N ALA A 50 4.84 -19.15 13.53
CA ALA A 50 3.65 -19.11 14.38
C ALA A 50 2.39 -18.69 13.62
N ILE A 51 2.49 -17.66 12.77
CA ILE A 51 1.39 -17.20 11.92
C ILE A 51 0.97 -18.28 10.92
N VAL A 52 1.92 -18.89 10.21
CA VAL A 52 1.64 -19.93 9.22
C VAL A 52 1.00 -21.16 9.88
N HIS A 53 1.50 -21.57 11.06
CA HIS A 53 0.92 -22.65 11.84
C HIS A 53 -0.51 -22.32 12.31
N ALA A 54 -0.75 -21.10 12.81
CA ALA A 54 -2.08 -20.66 13.21
C ALA A 54 -3.07 -20.71 12.04
N TRP A 55 -2.69 -20.21 10.86
CA TRP A 55 -3.54 -20.28 9.66
C TRP A 55 -3.76 -21.70 9.15
N ARG A 56 -2.76 -22.56 9.26
CA ARG A 56 -2.90 -23.98 8.93
C ARG A 56 -3.90 -24.67 9.86
N ASN A 57 -3.78 -24.46 11.16
CA ASN A 57 -4.68 -25.04 12.16
C ASN A 57 -6.11 -24.52 12.03
N ALA A 58 -6.28 -23.25 11.66
CA ALA A 58 -7.58 -22.65 11.39
C ALA A 58 -8.17 -22.99 10.01
N GLY A 59 -7.43 -23.71 9.15
CA GLY A 59 -7.89 -24.08 7.81
C GLY A 59 -7.96 -22.92 6.80
N VAL A 60 -7.29 -21.79 7.08
CA VAL A 60 -7.34 -20.56 6.26
C VAL A 60 -6.06 -20.32 5.45
N LEU A 61 -5.13 -21.28 5.41
CA LEU A 61 -3.86 -21.15 4.69
C LEU A 61 -4.05 -20.89 3.18
N GLU A 62 -5.05 -21.52 2.55
CA GLU A 62 -5.40 -21.23 1.14
C GLU A 62 -5.95 -19.81 0.96
N THR A 63 -6.66 -19.28 1.96
CA THR A 63 -7.13 -17.89 1.91
C THR A 63 -5.95 -16.92 1.91
N ALA A 64 -4.89 -17.20 2.69
CA ALA A 64 -3.66 -16.41 2.66
C ALA A 64 -2.98 -16.44 1.28
N ARG A 65 -2.91 -17.62 0.64
CA ARG A 65 -2.36 -17.77 -0.72
C ARG A 65 -3.16 -16.98 -1.76
N VAL A 66 -4.49 -17.08 -1.72
CA VAL A 66 -5.36 -16.30 -2.62
C VAL A 66 -5.21 -14.80 -2.37
N SER A 67 -5.11 -14.37 -1.10
CA SER A 67 -4.88 -12.97 -0.74
C SER A 67 -3.56 -12.45 -1.33
N LEU A 68 -2.45 -13.17 -1.20
CA LEU A 68 -1.17 -12.78 -1.81
C LEU A 68 -1.24 -12.76 -3.34
N GLY A 69 -1.96 -13.71 -3.95
CA GLY A 69 -2.19 -13.71 -5.40
C GLY A 69 -2.95 -12.47 -5.88
N LEU A 70 -3.96 -12.04 -5.14
CA LEU A 70 -4.71 -10.80 -5.42
C LEU A 70 -3.84 -9.55 -5.19
N ASP A 71 -2.94 -9.59 -4.20
CA ASP A 71 -2.04 -8.48 -3.90
C ASP A 71 -1.06 -8.19 -5.04
N VAL A 72 -0.65 -9.22 -5.79
CA VAL A 72 0.12 -9.07 -7.05
C VAL A 72 -0.65 -8.26 -8.11
N VAL A 73 -1.98 -8.33 -8.14
CA VAL A 73 -2.78 -7.45 -9.01
C VAL A 73 -2.85 -6.05 -8.43
N PHE A 74 -3.01 -5.93 -7.11
CA PHE A 74 -3.10 -4.65 -6.41
C PHE A 74 -1.83 -3.80 -6.58
N LEU A 75 -0.64 -4.40 -6.48
CA LEU A 75 0.64 -3.69 -6.66
C LEU A 75 0.83 -3.08 -8.05
N LEU A 76 0.13 -3.57 -9.07
CA LEU A 76 0.16 -2.99 -10.42
C LEU A 76 -0.75 -1.77 -10.55
N VAL A 77 -1.66 -1.57 -9.59
CA VAL A 77 -2.75 -0.59 -9.68
C VAL A 77 -2.56 0.54 -8.69
N TYR A 78 -2.27 0.26 -7.42
CA TYR A 78 -2.23 1.32 -6.40
C TYR A 78 -1.03 2.27 -6.53
N PRO A 79 0.21 1.85 -6.89
CA PRO A 79 1.32 2.78 -7.06
C PRO A 79 1.09 3.80 -8.19
N PRO A 80 0.65 3.44 -9.41
CA PRO A 80 0.33 4.43 -10.43
C PRO A 80 -0.87 5.29 -10.04
N PHE A 81 -1.87 4.75 -9.32
CA PHE A 81 -2.95 5.56 -8.75
C PHE A 81 -2.41 6.66 -7.83
N LEU A 82 -1.54 6.31 -6.87
CA LEU A 82 -0.94 7.28 -5.95
C LEU A 82 -0.06 8.29 -6.69
N ALA A 83 0.77 7.85 -7.64
CA ALA A 83 1.59 8.74 -8.45
C ALA A 83 0.74 9.76 -9.22
N LEU A 84 -0.34 9.32 -9.86
CA LEU A 84 -1.27 10.21 -10.57
C LEU A 84 -1.97 11.17 -9.60
N SER A 85 -2.37 10.70 -8.41
CA SER A 85 -2.98 11.53 -7.37
C SER A 85 -2.05 12.68 -6.96
N VAL A 86 -0.79 12.36 -6.65
CA VAL A 86 0.24 13.35 -6.33
C VAL A 86 0.45 14.32 -7.51
N GLY A 87 0.56 13.81 -8.74
CA GLY A 87 0.77 14.63 -9.93
C GLY A 87 -0.38 15.59 -10.26
N LEU A 88 -1.63 15.17 -10.06
CA LEU A 88 -2.82 16.01 -10.25
C LEU A 88 -2.89 17.10 -9.17
N LEU A 89 -2.75 16.73 -7.90
CA LEU A 89 -2.78 17.68 -6.78
C LEU A 89 -1.62 18.67 -6.83
N ARG A 90 -0.43 18.24 -7.25
CA ARG A 90 0.71 19.12 -7.50
C ARG A 90 0.38 20.16 -8.56
N THR A 91 -0.27 19.76 -9.65
CA THR A 91 -0.67 20.68 -10.71
C THR A 91 -1.66 21.74 -10.19
N VAL A 92 -2.58 21.34 -9.31
CA VAL A 92 -3.52 22.26 -8.66
C VAL A 92 -2.78 23.24 -7.72
N GLU A 93 -1.86 22.74 -6.89
CA GLU A 93 -1.05 23.59 -6.01
C GLU A 93 -0.24 24.62 -6.80
N GLN A 94 0.48 24.19 -7.84
CA GLN A 94 1.34 25.06 -8.65
C GLN A 94 0.57 26.15 -9.40
N ARG A 95 -0.67 25.90 -9.82
CA ARG A 95 -1.53 26.91 -10.47
C ARG A 95 -2.01 28.01 -9.52
N HIS A 96 -2.12 27.72 -8.23
CA HIS A 96 -2.71 28.64 -7.25
C HIS A 96 -1.67 29.33 -6.37
N ALA A 97 -0.56 28.66 -6.07
CA ALA A 97 0.54 29.22 -5.31
C ALA A 97 1.78 28.33 -5.53
N ALA A 98 2.76 28.83 -6.30
CA ALA A 98 4.09 28.25 -6.30
C ALA A 98 4.59 28.22 -4.84
N SER A 99 4.83 27.01 -4.33
CA SER A 99 5.24 26.81 -2.94
C SER A 99 6.16 25.61 -2.87
N SER A 100 7.13 25.67 -1.94
CA SER A 100 8.07 24.58 -1.67
C SER A 100 7.37 23.24 -1.40
N PHE A 101 6.17 23.28 -0.81
CA PHE A 101 5.34 22.10 -0.61
C PHE A 101 4.91 21.42 -1.93
N GLY A 102 4.56 22.20 -2.95
CA GLY A 102 4.21 21.69 -4.28
C GLY A 102 5.41 21.05 -5.00
N ASP A 103 6.62 21.55 -4.74
CA ASP A 103 7.85 21.02 -5.34
C ASP A 103 8.20 19.63 -4.82
N LEU A 104 7.90 19.33 -3.54
CA LEU A 104 8.02 17.99 -2.95
C LEU A 104 7.14 16.94 -3.63
N GLY A 105 6.06 17.35 -4.30
CA GLY A 105 5.19 16.42 -5.01
C GLY A 105 5.87 15.73 -6.21
N ARG A 106 6.86 16.39 -6.85
CA ARG A 106 7.55 15.81 -8.02
C ARG A 106 8.40 14.57 -7.66
N PRO A 107 9.33 14.63 -6.69
CA PRO A 107 10.08 13.43 -6.29
C PRO A 107 9.14 12.38 -5.68
N LEU A 108 8.14 12.78 -4.90
CA LEU A 108 7.21 11.84 -4.26
C LEU A 108 6.38 11.03 -5.28
N MET A 109 5.96 11.66 -6.39
CA MET A 109 5.29 10.98 -7.50
C MET A 109 6.14 9.83 -8.09
N TRP A 110 7.46 9.99 -8.17
CA TRP A 110 8.35 8.94 -8.66
C TRP A 110 8.69 7.91 -7.58
N LEU A 111 8.95 8.37 -6.35
CA LEU A 111 9.28 7.49 -5.23
C LEU A 111 8.15 6.52 -4.91
N VAL A 112 6.89 6.93 -5.00
CA VAL A 112 5.77 6.02 -4.72
C VAL A 112 5.67 4.88 -5.74
N LEU A 113 6.20 5.04 -6.96
CA LEU A 113 6.28 3.94 -7.93
C LEU A 113 7.27 2.85 -7.50
N CYS A 114 8.24 3.16 -6.63
CA CYS A 114 9.10 2.15 -6.01
C CYS A 114 8.34 1.20 -5.08
N CYS A 115 7.09 1.51 -4.70
CA CYS A 115 6.27 0.56 -3.96
C CYS A 115 6.06 -0.72 -4.79
N ALA A 116 5.85 -0.65 -6.10
CA ALA A 116 5.60 -1.85 -6.92
C ALA A 116 6.73 -2.91 -6.84
N PRO A 117 8.02 -2.60 -7.06
CA PRO A 117 9.08 -3.60 -6.90
C PRO A 117 9.31 -4.02 -5.44
N LEU A 118 9.09 -3.15 -4.46
CA LEU A 118 9.18 -3.52 -3.03
C LEU A 118 8.08 -4.53 -2.66
N ASP A 119 6.85 -4.26 -3.09
CA ASP A 119 5.69 -5.11 -2.90
C ASP A 119 5.86 -6.46 -3.60
N GLY A 120 6.37 -6.45 -4.84
CA GLY A 120 6.67 -7.67 -5.57
C GLY A 120 7.73 -8.54 -4.90
N LEU A 121 8.80 -7.94 -4.37
CA LEU A 121 9.82 -8.66 -3.60
C LEU A 121 9.23 -9.27 -2.33
N GLU A 122 8.47 -8.48 -1.58
CA GLU A 122 7.83 -8.89 -0.35
C GLU A 122 6.85 -10.06 -0.60
N ASN A 123 5.92 -9.91 -1.54
CA ASN A 123 4.96 -10.95 -1.92
C ASN A 123 5.65 -12.25 -2.37
N TYR A 124 6.74 -12.14 -3.14
CA TYR A 124 7.53 -13.30 -3.56
C TYR A 124 8.11 -14.07 -2.37
N LEU A 125 8.68 -13.35 -1.39
CA LEU A 125 9.26 -13.95 -0.20
C LEU A 125 8.18 -14.57 0.71
N LEU A 126 7.01 -13.93 0.84
CA LEU A 126 5.89 -14.50 1.57
C LEU A 126 5.35 -15.77 0.91
N TRP A 127 5.21 -15.78 -0.42
CA TRP A 127 4.84 -16.99 -1.16
C TRP A 127 5.83 -18.13 -0.92
N GLN A 128 7.14 -17.85 -0.95
CA GLN A 128 8.15 -18.85 -0.60
C GLN A 128 8.00 -19.34 0.83
N THR A 129 7.71 -18.44 1.79
CA THR A 129 7.46 -18.82 3.18
C THR A 129 6.24 -19.74 3.31
N LEU A 130 5.14 -19.47 2.60
CA LEU A 130 3.95 -20.33 2.62
C LEU A 130 4.16 -21.70 1.93
N ALA A 131 5.10 -21.79 0.98
CA ALA A 131 5.36 -23.00 0.21
C ALA A 131 6.47 -23.87 0.82
N GLN A 132 7.53 -23.26 1.33
CA GLN A 132 8.78 -23.92 1.74
C GLN A 132 9.13 -23.69 3.21
N GLY A 133 8.34 -22.88 3.93
CA GLY A 133 8.61 -22.50 5.31
C GLY A 133 9.46 -21.21 5.44
N PRO A 134 9.41 -20.57 6.62
CA PRO A 134 10.11 -19.33 6.87
C PRO A 134 11.63 -19.56 7.01
N THR A 135 12.41 -18.57 6.62
CA THR A 135 13.85 -18.50 6.91
C THR A 135 14.19 -17.10 7.42
N PRO A 136 15.31 -16.94 8.16
CA PRO A 136 15.69 -15.63 8.70
C PRO A 136 15.80 -14.57 7.61
N THR A 137 16.43 -14.91 6.48
CA THR A 137 16.60 -14.01 5.34
C THR A 137 15.28 -13.62 4.69
N ARG A 138 14.36 -14.58 4.48
CA ARG A 138 13.05 -14.30 3.87
C ARG A 138 12.23 -13.37 4.76
N ALA A 139 12.12 -13.68 6.04
CA ALA A 139 11.33 -12.90 6.99
C ALA A 139 11.85 -11.46 7.13
N LEU A 140 13.18 -11.30 7.22
CA LEU A 140 13.81 -9.99 7.34
C LEU A 140 13.63 -9.14 6.07
N LEU A 141 13.89 -9.72 4.89
CA LEU A 141 13.77 -9.01 3.62
C LEU A 141 12.32 -8.63 3.31
N ALA A 142 11.36 -9.53 3.57
CA ALA A 142 9.94 -9.26 3.40
C ALA A 142 9.49 -8.11 4.32
N GLY A 143 9.81 -8.18 5.62
CA GLY A 143 9.47 -7.13 6.58
C GLY A 143 10.11 -5.78 6.27
N THR A 144 11.35 -5.79 5.78
CA THR A 144 12.04 -4.55 5.37
C THR A 144 11.37 -3.92 4.15
N ALA A 145 11.08 -4.73 3.12
CA ALA A 145 10.38 -4.26 1.93
C ALA A 145 8.97 -3.76 2.25
N ALA A 146 8.23 -4.49 3.09
CA ALA A 146 6.91 -4.10 3.61
C ALA A 146 6.97 -2.75 4.35
N THR A 147 7.98 -2.55 5.19
CA THR A 147 8.12 -1.31 5.95
C THR A 147 8.39 -0.12 5.04
N ILE A 148 9.30 -0.27 4.08
CA ILE A 148 9.61 0.81 3.13
C ILE A 148 8.37 1.13 2.27
N LYS A 149 7.65 0.12 1.75
CA LYS A 149 6.43 0.37 0.95
C LYS A 149 5.36 1.08 1.78
N PHE A 150 5.11 0.67 3.03
CA PHE A 150 4.11 1.32 3.88
C PHE A 150 4.48 2.77 4.22
N LEU A 151 5.76 3.05 4.49
CA LEU A 151 6.22 4.43 4.73
C LEU A 151 6.05 5.32 3.48
N LEU A 152 6.34 4.80 2.29
CA LEU A 152 6.12 5.52 1.03
C LEU A 152 4.64 5.81 0.79
N VAL A 153 3.77 4.81 0.98
CA VAL A 153 2.32 4.96 0.86
C VAL A 153 1.78 5.97 1.87
N ALA A 154 2.19 5.88 3.14
CA ALA A 154 1.78 6.81 4.19
C ALA A 154 2.22 8.25 3.88
N THR A 155 3.46 8.43 3.42
CA THR A 155 4.00 9.76 3.05
C THR A 155 3.25 10.35 1.85
N ALA A 156 3.00 9.55 0.81
CA ALA A 156 2.23 9.97 -0.36
C ALA A 156 0.78 10.34 0.01
N GLY A 157 0.14 9.52 0.83
CA GLY A 157 -1.21 9.77 1.34
C GLY A 157 -1.30 11.05 2.18
N LEU A 158 -0.39 11.22 3.14
CA LEU A 158 -0.33 12.43 3.98
C LEU A 158 -0.11 13.69 3.15
N TRP A 159 0.81 13.65 2.18
CA TRP A 159 1.03 14.77 1.28
C TRP A 159 -0.25 15.11 0.48
N CYS A 160 -0.96 14.10 -0.05
CA CYS A 160 -2.22 14.32 -0.76
C CYS A 160 -3.30 14.95 0.13
N LEU A 161 -3.45 14.46 1.37
CA LEU A 161 -4.39 15.01 2.35
C LEU A 161 -4.09 16.48 2.66
N ILE A 162 -2.82 16.83 2.87
CA ILE A 162 -2.40 18.22 3.09
C ILE A 162 -2.70 19.08 1.87
N ALA A 163 -2.42 18.61 0.66
CA ALA A 163 -2.70 19.33 -0.58
C ALA A 163 -4.21 19.62 -0.74
N VAL A 164 -5.06 18.63 -0.49
CA VAL A 164 -6.53 18.78 -0.52
C VAL A 164 -6.99 19.77 0.55
N ALA A 165 -6.49 19.66 1.79
CA ALA A 165 -6.86 20.58 2.87
C ALA A 165 -6.46 22.04 2.56
N ARG A 166 -5.28 22.25 1.96
CA ARG A 166 -4.83 23.57 1.50
C ARG A 166 -5.73 24.10 0.40
N PHE A 167 -6.11 23.27 -0.56
CA PHE A 167 -7.04 23.65 -1.63
C PHE A 167 -8.41 24.05 -1.06
N ALA A 168 -9.00 23.24 -0.17
CA ALA A 168 -10.28 23.53 0.47
C ALA A 168 -10.27 24.86 1.25
N ARG A 169 -9.19 25.12 2.02
CA ARG A 169 -9.01 26.40 2.74
C ARG A 169 -8.88 27.61 1.82
N ARG A 170 -8.38 27.43 0.59
CA ARG A 170 -8.33 28.52 -0.40
C ARG A 170 -9.70 28.79 -1.02
N LEU A 171 -10.48 27.75 -1.28
CA LEU A 171 -11.85 27.89 -1.77
C LEU A 171 -12.73 28.64 -0.75
N SER A 172 -12.66 28.28 0.53
CA SER A 172 -13.44 28.96 1.57
C SER A 172 -13.09 30.44 1.69
N ARG A 173 -11.81 30.82 1.59
CA ARG A 173 -11.36 32.22 1.60
C ARG A 173 -11.78 33.04 0.37
N ARG A 174 -12.07 32.39 -0.76
CA ARG A 174 -12.58 33.06 -1.96
C ARG A 174 -14.09 33.28 -1.90
N ALA A 175 -14.83 32.40 -1.23
CA ALA A 175 -16.27 32.52 -1.07
C ALA A 175 -16.69 33.58 -0.04
N THR A 176 -15.79 33.98 0.86
CA THR A 176 -16.02 35.02 1.88
C THR A 176 -15.49 36.41 1.49
N ARG A 177 -14.98 36.56 0.27
CA ARG A 177 -14.57 37.85 -0.32
C ARG A 177 -15.53 38.21 -1.45
#